data_AF-T0UYT8-F1
#
_entry.id   AF-T0UYT8-F1
#
_cell.length_a   1.000
_cell.length_b   1.000
_cell.length_c   1.000
_cell.angle_alpha   90.00
_cell.angle_beta   90.00
_cell.angle_gamma   90.00
#
_symmetry.space_group_name_H-M   'P 1'
#
loop_
_entity.id
_entity.type
_entity.pdbx_description
1 polymer ?
#
loop_
_entity_poly.entity_id
_entity_poly.type
_entity_poly.pdbx_seq_one_letter_code
_entity_poly.pdbx_strand_id
1 'polypeptide(L)' 'MIVIRHNAKVIEGQVAVLNGTQYDIVRISPNENFGLNRYDFLTLRKHKKVG' A
#
# COMPACT_ATOMS: atom_id res chain seq x y z
N MET A 1 0.78 4.82 -8.14
CA MET A 1 1.69 4.41 -7.06
C MET A 1 1.46 5.35 -5.90
N ILE A 2 1.31 4.84 -4.69
CA ILE A 2 1.07 5.65 -3.48
C ILE A 2 2.26 5.46 -2.54
N VAL A 3 2.68 6.52 -1.87
CA VAL A 3 3.75 6.46 -0.87
C VAL A 3 3.12 6.60 0.51
N ILE A 4 3.49 5.73 1.44
CA ILE A 4 3.06 5.80 2.83
C ILE A 4 4.28 5.87 3.74
N ARG A 5 4.12 6.43 4.96
CA ARG A 5 5.11 6.18 6.01
C ARG A 5 5.13 4.70 6.33
N HIS A 6 6.32 4.16 6.50
CA HIS A 6 6.50 2.74 6.77
C HIS A 6 5.69 2.33 8.00
N ASN A 7 4.94 1.23 7.86
CA ASN A 7 4.13 0.68 8.93
C ASN A 7 4.00 -0.83 8.75
N ALA A 8 4.56 -1.60 9.69
CA ALA A 8 4.56 -3.07 9.65
C ALA A 8 3.15 -3.70 9.66
N LYS A 9 2.10 -2.95 9.99
CA LYS A 9 0.70 -3.41 9.93
C LYS A 9 0.12 -3.38 8.51
N VAL A 10 0.78 -2.69 7.58
CA VAL A 10 0.38 -2.64 6.17
C VAL A 10 1.03 -3.81 5.44
N ILE A 11 0.20 -4.68 4.88
CA ILE A 11 0.63 -5.91 4.20
C ILE A 11 -0.06 -6.07 2.84
N GLU A 12 0.55 -6.86 1.96
CA GLU A 12 -0.05 -7.23 0.67
C GLU A 12 -1.36 -8.02 0.88
N GLY A 13 -2.34 -7.83 -0.01
CA GLY A 13 -3.67 -8.43 0.09
C GLY A 13 -4.68 -7.62 0.91
N GLN A 14 -4.24 -6.60 1.66
CA GLN A 14 -5.17 -5.67 2.31
C GLN A 14 -5.89 -4.76 1.31
N VAL A 15 -7.06 -4.28 1.72
CA VAL A 15 -7.83 -3.29 0.96
C VAL A 15 -7.61 -1.89 1.55
N ALA A 16 -7.19 -0.97 0.70
CA ALA A 16 -7.11 0.46 1.00
C ALA A 16 -8.30 1.21 0.40
N VAL A 17 -8.76 2.26 1.07
CA VAL A 17 -9.79 3.17 0.55
C VAL A 17 -9.15 4.51 0.21
N LEU A 18 -9.26 4.91 -1.05
CA LEU A 18 -8.80 6.21 -1.55
C LEU A 18 -9.97 6.90 -2.24
N ASN A 19 -10.35 8.08 -1.74
CA ASN A 19 -11.46 8.87 -2.28
C ASN A 19 -12.75 8.04 -2.47
N GLY A 20 -13.09 7.21 -1.48
CA GLY A 20 -14.27 6.34 -1.51
C GLY A 20 -14.15 5.11 -2.43
N THR A 21 -13.04 4.94 -3.15
CA THR A 21 -12.79 3.77 -4.00
C THR A 21 -11.87 2.76 -3.30
N GLN A 22 -12.24 1.49 -3.35
CA GLN A 22 -11.45 0.39 -2.79
C GLN A 22 -10.36 -0.09 -3.77
N TYR A 23 -9.18 -0.39 -3.22
CA TYR A 23 -8.04 -0.92 -3.95
C TYR A 23 -7.36 -2.04 -3.17
N ASP A 24 -6.94 -3.09 -3.87
CA ASP A 24 -6.05 -4.12 -3.33
C ASP A 24 -4.62 -3.59 -3.28
N ILE A 25 -3.93 -3.77 -2.16
CA ILE A 25 -2.48 -3.63 -2.07
C ILE A 25 -1.86 -4.89 -2.68
N VAL A 26 -1.33 -4.77 -3.90
CA VAL A 26 -0.77 -5.92 -4.64
C VAL A 26 0.74 -6.04 -4.50
N ARG A 27 1.43 -4.96 -4.12
CA ARG A 27 2.87 -4.98 -3.86
C ARG A 27 3.27 -3.87 -2.91
N ILE A 28 4.17 -4.19 -1.98
CA ILE A 28 4.86 -3.23 -1.12
C ILE A 28 6.34 -3.23 -1.50
N SER A 29 6.91 -2.05 -1.77
CA SER A 29 8.35 -1.90 -2.02
C SER A 29 8.93 -0.90 -1.03
N PRO A 30 9.90 -1.30 -0.19
CA PRO A 30 10.50 -0.39 0.78
C PRO A 30 11.31 0.68 0.05
N ASN A 31 11.29 1.91 0.55
CA ASN A 31 12.28 2.91 0.17
C ASN A 31 13.57 2.63 0.94
N GLU A 32 14.71 2.45 0.25
CA GLU A 32 16.01 2.07 0.83
C GLU A 32 16.66 3.14 1.75
N ASN A 33 15.91 4.16 2.15
CA ASN A 33 16.39 5.15 3.10
C ASN A 33 16.52 4.55 4.50
N PHE A 34 17.77 4.39 4.95
CA PHE A 34 18.10 4.07 6.33
C PHE A 34 17.82 5.28 7.24
N GLY A 35 16.96 5.13 8.25
CA GLY A 35 16.67 6.20 9.23
C GLY A 35 15.28 6.14 9.88
N LEU A 36 14.92 7.22 10.60
CA LEU A 36 13.63 7.39 11.32
C LEU A 36 12.44 7.69 10.38
N ASN A 37 12.69 8.12 9.14
CA ASN A 37 11.67 8.51 8.17
C ASN A 37 11.59 7.52 7.01
N ARG A 38 11.28 6.25 7.31
CA ARG A 38 11.08 5.23 6.28
C ARG A 38 9.72 5.37 5.62
N TYR A 39 9.69 5.11 4.32
CA TYR A 39 8.47 5.12 3.52
C TYR A 39 8.39 3.83 2.70
N ASP A 40 7.16 3.39 2.44
CA ASP A 40 6.89 2.27 1.55
C ASP A 40 6.12 2.77 0.33
N PHE A 41 6.42 2.16 -0.82
CA PHE A 41 5.68 2.36 -2.05
C PHE A 41 4.65 1.25 -2.21
N LEU A 42 3.38 1.64 -2.32
CA LEU A 42 2.27 0.74 -2.56
C LEU A 42 1.90 0.73 -4.04
N THR A 43 1.86 -0.47 -4.61
CA THR A 43 1.17 -0.72 -5.87
C THR A 43 -0.25 -1.12 -5.57
N LEU A 44 -1.20 -0.39 -6.16
CA LEU A 44 -2.63 -0.55 -5.94
C LEU A 44 -3.31 -1.02 -7.21
N ARG A 45 -4.22 -1.98 -7.07
CA ARG A 45 -5.12 -2.43 -8.13
C ARG A 45 -6.55 -2.15 -7.70
N LYS A 46 -7.39 -1.59 -8.59
CA LYS A 46 -8.80 -1.35 -8.25
C LYS A 46 -9.44 -2.66 -7.78
N HIS A 47 -10.04 -2.65 -6.60
CA HIS A 47 -10.64 -3.83 -6.02
C HIS A 47 -11.75 -4.34 -6.93
N LYS A 48 -11.70 -5.63 -7.26
CA LYS A 48 -12.77 -6.33 -7.96
C LYS A 48 -13.38 -7.33 -6.98
N LYS A 49 -14.68 -7.19 -6.73
CA LYS A 49 -15.42 -8.21 -6.01
C LYS A 49 -15.43 -9.47 -6.86
N VAL A 50 -14.70 -10.50 -6.42
CA VAL A 50 -14.88 -11.85 -6.95
C VAL A 50 -16.23 -12.34 -6.43
N GLY A 51 -17.14 -12.63 -7.37
CA GLY A 51 -18.47 -13.17 -7.10
C GLY A 51 -18.43 -14.67 -6.85
#